data_AF-A0AAE1BRU5-F1
#
_entry.id   AF-A0AAE1BRU5-F1
#
_cell.length_a   1.000
_cell.length_b   1.000
_cell.length_c   1.000
_cell.angle_alpha   90.00
_cell.angle_beta   90.00
_cell.angle_gamma   90.00
#
_symmetry.space_group_name_H-M   'P 1'
#
loop_
_entity.id
_entity.type
_entity.pdbx_description
1 polymer ?
#
loop_
_entity_poly.entity_id
_entity_poly.type
_entity_poly.pdbx_seq_one_letter_code
_entity_poly.pdbx_strand_id
1 'polypeptide(L)'
;MNIPGYNLYTNDLHATNTRGVNVYVRRTLNSKRSIPIVTNTYNDSVWIIVNGSRNSELLIGCVYRSGSPEVARQYETNLLETLIWAANTACSHKLIAGDFNHPGITWTPAPELPDRVNTSSPQSKFVECVRGSYLFQHITKPTRYRSQQTPTLDDLVFTNEREMIVNMLRLEPLGASDHIGISADFLFTPSSPPMNKTTPNYNRGDYESLRNALDIEWKRELAGLTAQEMTNIIEKNITDAVEKHIPTRKHQTTSGDYTRKPLWMTRTAYQKTKRKRNLWIRYLNTKDNSDYQQYIKARNEATHANRRARRDFESKIAQESRHNTKTF
;
A
#
# COMPACT_ATOMS: atom_id res chain seq x y z
N MET A 1 -6.39 2.59 9.59
CA MET A 1 -5.23 2.32 8.70
C MET A 1 -4.77 0.86 8.69
N ASN A 2 -5.41 -0.08 9.40
CA ASN A 2 -4.99 -1.48 9.40
C ASN A 2 -5.65 -2.25 8.25
N ILE A 3 -4.86 -2.89 7.38
CA ILE A 3 -5.35 -3.76 6.30
C ILE A 3 -5.12 -5.21 6.72
N PRO A 4 -6.19 -6.03 6.87
CA PRO A 4 -6.05 -7.43 7.28
C PRO A 4 -5.07 -8.21 6.40
N GLY A 5 -4.14 -8.93 7.03
CA GLY A 5 -3.11 -9.71 6.33
C GLY A 5 -1.86 -8.93 5.91
N TYR A 6 -1.76 -7.64 6.27
CA TYR A 6 -0.59 -6.80 6.03
C TYR A 6 0.02 -6.28 7.34
N ASN A 7 1.33 -6.03 7.29
CA ASN A 7 2.12 -5.25 8.24
C ASN A 7 2.23 -3.84 7.69
N LEU A 8 1.93 -2.83 8.53
CA LEU A 8 2.06 -1.42 8.18
C LEU A 8 3.37 -0.88 8.76
N TYR A 9 4.19 -0.27 7.91
CA TYR A 9 5.36 0.52 8.29
C TYR A 9 5.11 1.98 7.91
N THR A 10 5.20 2.88 8.88
CA THR A 10 5.00 4.33 8.71
C THR A 10 5.71 5.11 9.81
N ASN A 11 6.06 6.37 9.56
CA ASN A 11 6.56 7.28 10.60
C ASN A 11 5.45 8.15 11.19
N ASP A 12 4.23 8.07 10.65
CA ASP A 12 3.15 9.04 10.89
C ASP A 12 2.21 8.67 12.05
N LEU A 13 2.39 7.52 12.72
CA LEU A 13 1.45 7.08 13.76
C LEU A 13 1.30 8.07 14.92
N HIS A 14 2.35 8.85 15.21
CA HIS A 14 2.39 9.83 16.30
C HIS A 14 3.06 11.15 15.91
N ALA A 15 3.45 11.33 14.65
CA ALA A 15 4.18 12.50 14.21
C ALA A 15 3.23 13.61 13.74
N THR A 16 3.46 14.83 14.21
CA THR A 16 2.67 16.03 13.85
C THR A 16 3.24 16.76 12.62
N ASN A 17 4.46 16.44 12.20
CA ASN A 17 5.22 17.15 11.17
C ASN A 17 5.60 16.28 9.95
N THR A 18 4.99 15.11 9.78
CA THR A 18 5.24 14.23 8.62
C THR A 18 4.02 14.22 7.70
N ARG A 19 4.24 13.98 6.40
CA ARG A 19 3.16 14.09 5.40
C ARG A 19 2.60 12.76 4.89
N GLY A 20 2.69 11.67 5.66
CA GLY A 20 1.93 10.45 5.40
C GLY A 20 2.62 9.49 4.43
N VAL A 21 3.71 8.84 4.85
CA VAL A 21 4.39 7.78 4.11
C VAL A 21 4.09 6.42 4.74
N ASN A 22 3.55 5.50 3.93
CA ASN A 22 3.09 4.21 4.40
C ASN A 22 3.55 3.09 3.47
N VAL A 23 4.09 2.02 4.04
CA VAL A 23 4.40 0.78 3.33
C VAL A 23 3.60 -0.37 3.93
N TYR A 24 2.77 -1.00 3.11
CA TYR A 24 2.02 -2.20 3.48
C TYR A 24 2.71 -3.45 2.91
N VAL A 25 3.21 -4.30 3.79
CA VAL A 25 3.86 -5.56 3.42
C VAL A 25 2.97 -6.71 3.80
N ARG A 26 2.80 -7.69 2.91
CA ARG A 26 2.01 -8.87 3.23
C ARG A 26 2.66 -9.65 4.38
N ARG A 27 1.88 -10.08 5.38
CA ARG A 27 2.38 -10.81 6.58
C ARG A 27 3.10 -12.12 6.27
N THR A 28 2.90 -12.68 5.08
CA THR A 28 3.58 -13.90 4.63
C THR A 28 5.03 -13.65 4.21
N LEU A 29 5.42 -12.39 3.98
CA LEU A 29 6.78 -12.01 3.68
C LEU A 29 7.50 -11.70 5.00
N ASN A 30 8.71 -12.22 5.15
CA ASN A 30 9.56 -11.89 6.28
C ASN A 30 10.14 -10.49 6.08
N SER A 31 9.54 -9.49 6.74
CA SER A 31 9.95 -8.09 6.64
C SER A 31 10.24 -7.47 8.00
N LYS A 32 11.25 -6.59 8.04
CA LYS A 32 11.64 -5.82 9.22
C LYS A 32 11.83 -4.35 8.84
N ARG A 33 11.64 -3.44 9.79
CA ARG A 33 11.99 -2.03 9.59
C ARG A 33 13.51 -1.91 9.42
N SER A 34 13.92 -1.01 8.54
CA SER A 34 15.30 -0.57 8.40
C SER A 34 15.38 0.92 8.74
N ILE A 35 16.47 1.34 9.37
CA ILE A 35 16.68 2.72 9.78
C ILE A 35 17.90 3.26 9.04
N PRO A 36 17.77 4.35 8.27
CA PRO A 36 18.91 4.99 7.64
C PRO A 36 19.98 5.38 8.66
N ILE A 37 21.23 5.00 8.39
CA ILE A 37 22.40 5.44 9.17
C ILE A 37 23.00 6.62 8.43
N VAL A 38 22.53 7.81 8.77
CA VAL A 38 22.88 9.08 8.10
C VAL A 38 23.11 10.17 9.16
N THR A 39 23.82 11.23 8.79
CA THR A 39 24.08 12.37 9.67
C THR A 39 22.78 13.09 10.00
N ASN A 40 21.94 13.32 8.99
CA ASN A 40 20.66 14.02 9.14
C ASN A 40 19.50 13.16 8.64
N THR A 41 18.55 12.85 9.53
CA THR A 41 17.40 12.00 9.19
C THR A 41 16.44 12.71 8.23
N TYR A 42 15.96 11.99 7.21
CA TYR A 42 14.87 12.42 6.33
C TYR A 42 13.54 11.78 6.76
N ASN A 43 12.66 12.56 7.39
CA ASN A 43 11.48 12.04 8.08
C ASN A 43 10.38 11.53 7.14
N ASP A 44 10.24 12.12 5.96
CA ASP A 44 9.24 11.72 4.95
C ASP A 44 9.74 10.53 4.11
N SER A 45 10.32 9.53 4.78
CA SER A 45 10.69 8.26 4.16
C SER A 45 10.55 7.07 5.11
N VAL A 46 10.17 5.91 4.57
CA VAL A 46 10.03 4.65 5.31
C VAL A 46 10.87 3.59 4.62
N TRP A 47 11.68 2.89 5.40
CA TRP A 47 12.59 1.87 4.91
C TRP A 47 12.33 0.53 5.58
N ILE A 48 12.31 -0.53 4.78
CA ILE A 48 12.11 -1.89 5.24
C ILE A 48 13.06 -2.83 4.51
N ILE A 49 13.40 -3.94 5.15
CA ILE A 49 14.11 -5.05 4.51
C ILE A 49 13.14 -6.22 4.42
N VAL A 50 13.06 -6.83 3.24
CA VAL A 50 12.38 -8.10 3.01
C VAL A 50 13.44 -9.16 2.76
N ASN A 51 13.40 -10.24 3.54
CA ASN A 51 14.37 -11.31 3.40
C ASN A 51 14.01 -12.18 2.19
N GLY A 52 15.04 -12.57 1.45
CA GLY A 52 14.98 -13.39 0.25
C GLY A 52 15.48 -14.81 0.50
N SER A 53 15.37 -15.65 -0.52
CA SER A 53 16.03 -16.96 -0.55
C SER A 53 17.56 -16.81 -0.67
N ARG A 54 18.31 -17.85 -0.32
CA ARG A 54 19.79 -17.88 -0.45
C ARG A 54 20.51 -16.68 0.19
N ASN A 55 20.03 -16.23 1.36
CA ASN A 55 20.55 -15.07 2.09
C ASN A 55 20.52 -13.74 1.29
N SER A 56 19.69 -13.63 0.26
CA SER A 56 19.42 -12.34 -0.37
C SER A 56 18.53 -11.46 0.51
N GLU A 57 18.68 -10.14 0.39
CA GLU A 57 17.84 -9.17 1.09
C GLU A 57 17.43 -8.08 0.09
N LEU A 58 16.17 -7.66 0.17
CA LEU A 58 15.61 -6.55 -0.59
C LEU A 58 15.38 -5.38 0.34
N LEU A 59 16.10 -4.28 0.13
CA LEU A 59 15.79 -2.99 0.75
C LEU A 59 14.67 -2.32 -0.05
N ILE A 60 13.58 -1.96 0.63
CA ILE A 60 12.50 -1.17 0.06
C ILE A 60 12.45 0.19 0.75
N GLY A 61 12.54 1.26 -0.03
CA GLY A 61 12.35 2.64 0.41
C GLY A 61 11.08 3.22 -0.17
N CYS A 62 10.23 3.80 0.67
CA CYS A 62 9.14 4.66 0.26
C CYS A 62 9.48 6.10 0.64
N VAL A 63 9.52 7.01 -0.35
CA VAL A 63 9.97 8.39 -0.15
C VAL A 63 8.85 9.35 -0.58
N TYR A 64 8.70 10.44 0.16
CA TYR A 64 7.85 11.55 -0.26
C TYR A 64 8.60 12.87 -0.11
N ARG A 65 8.94 13.51 -1.24
CA ARG A 65 9.55 14.84 -1.25
C ARG A 65 8.52 15.90 -0.95
N SER A 66 8.31 16.10 0.34
CA SER A 66 7.22 16.91 0.87
C SER A 66 7.55 18.41 0.92
N GLY A 67 6.51 19.24 1.04
CA GLY A 67 6.65 20.69 1.27
C GLY A 67 6.47 21.56 0.03
N SER A 68 6.45 22.88 0.23
CA SER A 68 6.63 23.82 -0.88
C SER A 68 8.06 23.68 -1.43
N PRO A 69 8.38 24.19 -2.63
CA PRO A 69 9.74 24.17 -3.15
C PRO A 69 10.78 24.72 -2.15
N GLU A 70 10.42 25.69 -1.32
CA GLU A 70 11.26 26.29 -0.27
C GLU A 70 11.57 25.30 0.85
N VAL A 71 10.54 24.62 1.37
CA VAL A 71 10.68 23.64 2.45
C VAL A 71 11.43 22.40 1.94
N ALA A 72 11.07 21.91 0.76
CA ALA A 72 11.72 20.75 0.17
C ALA A 72 13.22 20.97 -0.04
N ARG A 73 13.64 22.20 -0.40
CA ARG A 73 15.06 22.58 -0.52
C ARG A 73 15.83 22.48 0.80
N GLN A 74 15.19 22.70 1.94
CA GLN A 74 15.85 22.63 3.25
C GLN A 74 16.24 21.20 3.61
N TYR A 75 15.43 20.22 3.22
CA TYR A 75 15.65 18.81 3.52
C TYR A 75 16.30 18.03 2.37
N GLU A 76 16.69 18.72 1.29
CA GLU A 76 17.27 18.12 0.11
C GLU A 76 18.52 17.31 0.46
N THR A 77 19.46 17.89 1.22
CA THR A 77 20.68 17.18 1.65
C THR A 77 20.37 15.91 2.43
N ASN A 78 19.41 15.94 3.35
CA ASN A 78 19.00 14.77 4.14
C ASN A 78 18.43 13.66 3.23
N LEU A 79 17.64 14.04 2.21
CA LEU A 79 17.13 13.10 1.22
C LEU A 79 18.29 12.44 0.44
N LEU A 80 19.24 13.24 -0.05
CA LEU A 80 20.39 12.72 -0.80
C LEU A 80 21.26 11.79 0.07
N GLU A 81 21.56 12.18 1.32
CA GLU A 81 22.27 11.30 2.28
C GLU A 81 21.53 9.97 2.47
N THR A 82 20.20 10.00 2.57
CA THR A 82 19.37 8.81 2.73
C THR A 82 19.42 7.91 1.48
N LEU A 83 19.39 8.49 0.28
CA LEU A 83 19.53 7.73 -0.97
C LEU A 83 20.92 7.10 -1.12
N ILE A 84 21.98 7.83 -0.77
CA ILE A 84 23.36 7.33 -0.76
C ILE A 84 23.51 6.19 0.23
N TRP A 85 22.97 6.33 1.45
CA TRP A 85 22.93 5.24 2.43
C TRP A 85 22.23 4.01 1.85
N ALA A 86 21.04 4.19 1.26
CA ALA A 86 20.26 3.10 0.70
C ALA A 86 21.03 2.35 -0.39
N ALA A 87 21.70 3.08 -1.28
CA ALA A 87 22.52 2.54 -2.37
C ALA A 87 23.75 1.75 -1.85
N ASN A 88 24.33 2.18 -0.73
CA ASN A 88 25.51 1.54 -0.12
C ASN A 88 25.17 0.44 0.90
N THR A 89 23.90 0.16 1.14
CA THR A 89 23.53 -0.99 1.99
C THR A 89 24.00 -2.31 1.37
N ALA A 90 24.33 -3.27 2.26
CA ALA A 90 24.73 -4.62 1.88
C ALA A 90 23.59 -5.47 1.27
N CYS A 91 22.36 -4.93 1.23
CA CYS A 91 21.24 -5.61 0.58
C CYS A 91 21.51 -5.79 -0.91
N SER A 92 21.36 -7.02 -1.39
CA SER A 92 21.62 -7.37 -2.79
C SER A 92 20.62 -6.73 -3.75
N HIS A 93 19.40 -6.48 -3.30
CA HIS A 93 18.35 -5.88 -4.12
C HIS A 93 17.86 -4.59 -3.47
N LYS A 94 17.55 -3.60 -4.29
CA LYS A 94 17.11 -2.27 -3.85
C LYS A 94 15.91 -1.83 -4.69
N LEU A 95 14.85 -1.41 -4.02
CA LEU A 95 13.65 -0.85 -4.62
C LEU A 95 13.29 0.44 -3.88
N ILE A 96 13.45 1.59 -4.53
CA ILE A 96 13.11 2.88 -3.93
C ILE A 96 12.01 3.48 -4.77
N ALA A 97 10.86 3.76 -4.18
CA ALA A 97 9.70 4.30 -4.88
C ALA A 97 9.09 5.45 -4.09
N GLY A 98 8.51 6.41 -4.77
CA GLY A 98 7.98 7.57 -4.08
C GLY A 98 7.58 8.70 -5.00
N ASP A 99 6.93 9.70 -4.43
CA ASP A 99 6.71 10.98 -5.08
C ASP A 99 7.91 11.89 -4.72
N PHE A 100 8.76 12.12 -5.73
CA PHE A 100 9.98 12.90 -5.59
C PHE A 100 9.79 14.35 -6.04
N ASN A 101 8.70 14.71 -6.71
CA ASN A 101 8.36 16.08 -7.10
C ASN A 101 9.59 16.98 -7.47
N HIS A 102 10.38 16.56 -8.46
CA HIS A 102 11.49 17.35 -9.01
C HIS A 102 11.13 17.86 -10.41
N PRO A 103 10.49 19.04 -10.51
CA PRO A 103 10.18 19.62 -11.81
C PRO A 103 11.46 20.07 -12.53
N GLY A 104 11.46 19.95 -13.85
CA GLY A 104 12.56 20.36 -14.72
C GLY A 104 13.62 19.29 -15.00
N ILE A 105 13.47 18.09 -14.42
CA ILE A 105 14.26 16.91 -14.82
C ILE A 105 13.52 16.19 -15.96
N THR A 106 14.25 15.85 -17.01
CA THR A 106 13.74 14.93 -18.04
C THR A 106 14.00 13.51 -17.58
N TRP A 107 12.92 12.83 -17.18
CA TRP A 107 13.02 11.46 -16.66
C TRP A 107 13.15 10.44 -17.79
N THR A 108 14.34 9.86 -17.87
CA THR A 108 14.67 8.67 -18.65
C THR A 108 15.37 7.68 -17.69
N PRO A 109 15.68 6.45 -18.13
CA PRO A 109 16.49 5.52 -17.31
C PRO A 109 17.83 6.09 -16.85
N ALA A 110 18.35 7.12 -17.55
CA ALA A 110 19.48 7.93 -17.14
C ALA A 110 19.04 9.40 -17.09
N PRO A 111 18.47 9.88 -15.96
CA PRO A 111 17.82 11.19 -15.89
C PRO A 111 18.70 12.33 -16.42
N GLU A 112 18.09 13.24 -17.18
CA GLU A 112 18.77 14.33 -17.88
C GLU A 112 18.33 15.70 -17.37
N LEU A 113 19.25 16.65 -17.44
CA LEU A 113 19.01 18.05 -17.09
C LEU A 113 19.13 18.90 -18.36
N PRO A 114 18.44 20.06 -18.43
CA PRO A 114 18.63 21.03 -19.51
C PRO A 114 20.08 21.52 -19.61
N ASP A 115 20.54 21.88 -20.81
CA ASP A 115 21.93 22.28 -21.12
C ASP A 115 22.51 23.40 -20.24
N ARG A 116 21.66 24.28 -19.69
CA ARG A 116 22.07 25.44 -18.87
C ARG A 116 21.48 25.39 -17.46
N VAL A 117 21.57 24.25 -16.80
CA VAL A 117 21.16 24.12 -15.39
C VAL A 117 22.30 24.52 -14.44
N ASN A 118 21.95 25.27 -13.39
CA ASN A 118 22.88 25.59 -12.30
C ASN A 118 23.28 24.29 -11.56
N THR A 119 24.57 23.97 -11.54
CA THR A 119 25.11 22.75 -10.90
C THR A 119 24.84 22.67 -9.39
N SER A 120 24.56 23.80 -8.75
CA SER A 120 24.18 23.87 -7.34
C SER A 120 22.67 23.70 -7.10
N SER A 121 21.88 23.56 -8.17
CA SER A 121 20.43 23.36 -8.06
C SER A 121 20.08 22.03 -7.38
N PRO A 122 18.92 21.95 -6.68
CA PRO A 122 18.42 20.69 -6.13
C PRO A 122 18.33 19.57 -7.18
N GLN A 123 17.86 19.90 -8.39
CA GLN A 123 17.75 18.96 -9.50
C GLN A 123 19.12 18.41 -9.93
N SER A 124 20.14 19.26 -10.05
CA SER A 124 21.51 18.80 -10.35
C SER A 124 22.04 17.85 -9.30
N LYS A 125 21.94 18.23 -8.03
CA LYS A 125 22.42 17.40 -6.92
C LYS A 125 21.68 16.07 -6.84
N PHE A 126 20.37 16.08 -7.09
CA PHE A 126 19.56 14.86 -7.14
C PHE A 126 19.98 13.93 -8.28
N VAL A 127 20.12 14.44 -9.50
CA VAL A 127 20.54 13.64 -10.66
C VAL A 127 21.93 13.06 -10.46
N GLU A 128 22.88 13.86 -9.97
CA GLU A 128 24.24 13.38 -9.66
C GLU A 128 24.23 12.35 -8.52
N CYS A 129 23.38 12.51 -7.51
CA CYS A 129 23.19 11.51 -6.46
C CYS A 129 22.66 10.18 -7.02
N VAL A 130 21.64 10.21 -7.88
CA VAL A 130 21.07 9.01 -8.53
C VAL A 130 22.14 8.31 -9.39
N ARG A 131 22.89 9.07 -10.19
CA ARG A 131 23.96 8.56 -11.05
C ARG A 131 25.11 7.96 -10.23
N GLY A 132 25.61 8.69 -9.24
CA GLY A 132 26.69 8.24 -8.35
C GLY A 132 26.29 7.05 -7.47
N SER A 133 24.98 6.88 -7.23
CA SER A 133 24.41 5.73 -6.51
C SER A 133 24.08 4.54 -7.42
N TYR A 134 24.36 4.63 -8.73
CA TYR A 134 24.04 3.59 -9.73
C TYR A 134 22.58 3.14 -9.69
N LEU A 135 21.66 4.08 -9.46
CA LEU A 135 20.22 3.81 -9.42
C LEU A 135 19.59 3.99 -10.80
N PHE A 136 18.84 2.99 -11.26
CA PHE A 136 18.12 3.00 -12.52
C PHE A 136 16.68 3.41 -12.31
N GLN A 137 16.24 4.45 -13.01
CA GLN A 137 14.87 4.94 -12.98
C GLN A 137 13.99 4.19 -14.01
N HIS A 138 12.76 3.80 -13.65
CA HIS A 138 11.91 2.96 -14.51
C HIS A 138 10.69 3.64 -15.13
N ILE A 139 10.21 4.76 -14.59
CA ILE A 139 8.97 5.40 -15.04
C ILE A 139 9.30 6.52 -16.03
N THR A 140 8.86 6.40 -17.28
CA THR A 140 9.12 7.42 -18.32
C THR A 140 7.87 8.18 -18.79
N LYS A 141 6.71 7.90 -18.19
CA LYS A 141 5.42 8.51 -18.56
C LYS A 141 4.83 9.24 -17.36
N PRO A 142 4.08 10.34 -17.59
CA PRO A 142 3.51 11.12 -16.49
C PRO A 142 2.65 10.28 -15.56
N THR A 143 2.74 10.56 -14.27
CA THR A 143 2.06 9.87 -13.18
C THR A 143 1.01 10.75 -12.50
N ARG A 144 1.05 12.06 -12.71
CA ARG A 144 0.07 13.01 -12.18
C ARG A 144 -0.71 13.70 -13.29
N TYR A 145 -2.03 13.70 -13.17
CA TYR A 145 -2.98 14.23 -14.15
C TYR A 145 -3.98 15.16 -13.46
N ARG A 146 -3.89 16.45 -13.76
CA ARG A 146 -4.82 17.48 -13.29
C ARG A 146 -5.57 18.07 -14.47
N SER A 147 -6.84 18.39 -14.24
CA SER A 147 -7.66 19.07 -15.25
C SER A 147 -6.97 20.36 -15.69
N GLN A 148 -6.87 20.57 -17.01
CA GLN A 148 -6.28 21.77 -17.62
C GLN A 148 -4.80 22.03 -17.28
N GLN A 149 -4.07 21.05 -16.76
CA GLN A 149 -2.63 21.15 -16.53
C GLN A 149 -1.87 20.12 -17.35
N THR A 150 -0.64 20.44 -17.72
CA THR A 150 0.28 19.50 -18.35
C THR A 150 0.59 18.36 -17.36
N PRO A 151 0.37 17.09 -17.73
CA PRO A 151 0.70 15.96 -16.87
C PRO A 151 2.20 15.95 -16.50
N THR A 152 2.50 15.72 -15.24
CA THR A 152 3.86 15.66 -14.71
C THR A 152 4.24 14.25 -14.29
N LEU A 153 5.55 13.98 -14.25
CA LEU A 153 6.12 12.74 -13.74
C LEU A 153 6.79 13.07 -12.40
N ASP A 154 6.05 12.79 -11.34
CA ASP A 154 6.42 13.12 -9.97
C ASP A 154 6.77 11.84 -9.19
N ASP A 155 6.12 10.72 -9.53
CA ASP A 155 6.34 9.42 -8.92
C ASP A 155 7.44 8.66 -9.66
N LEU A 156 8.48 8.25 -8.94
CA LEU A 156 9.64 7.55 -9.49
C LEU A 156 9.79 6.18 -8.84
N VAL A 157 10.38 5.27 -9.59
CA VAL A 157 10.80 3.94 -9.12
C VAL A 157 12.25 3.77 -9.53
N PHE A 158 13.10 3.48 -8.55
CA PHE A 158 14.53 3.23 -8.70
C PHE A 158 14.88 1.82 -8.25
N THR A 159 15.82 1.20 -8.96
CA THR A 159 16.45 -0.07 -8.57
C THR A 159 17.95 -0.01 -8.76
N ASN A 160 18.69 -0.94 -8.16
CA ASN A 160 20.15 -1.05 -8.37
C ASN A 160 20.55 -1.85 -9.61
N GLU A 161 19.59 -2.50 -10.29
CA GLU A 161 19.82 -3.17 -11.59
C GLU A 161 18.65 -2.90 -12.52
N ARG A 162 18.94 -2.73 -13.81
CA ARG A 162 17.99 -2.28 -14.84
C ARG A 162 16.87 -3.29 -15.11
N GLU A 163 17.14 -4.58 -14.99
CA GLU A 163 16.23 -5.65 -15.37
C GLU A 163 15.31 -6.10 -14.22
N MET A 164 15.41 -5.48 -13.03
CA MET A 164 14.62 -5.88 -11.86
C MET A 164 13.11 -5.63 -11.99
N ILE A 165 12.67 -4.75 -12.90
CA ILE A 165 11.26 -4.50 -13.17
C ILE A 165 10.89 -5.10 -14.52
N VAL A 166 9.98 -6.07 -14.54
CA VAL A 166 9.58 -6.77 -15.78
C VAL A 166 8.32 -6.18 -16.40
N ASN A 167 7.25 -6.10 -15.61
CA ASN A 167 5.97 -5.57 -16.06
C ASN A 167 5.64 -4.33 -15.25
N MET A 168 5.35 -3.21 -15.92
CA MET A 168 4.87 -2.00 -15.27
C MET A 168 3.52 -1.58 -15.86
N LEU A 169 2.51 -1.51 -15.00
CA LEU A 169 1.17 -1.12 -15.34
C LEU A 169 0.81 0.22 -14.72
N ARG A 170 0.35 1.13 -15.57
CA ARG A 170 -0.23 2.41 -15.19
C ARG A 170 -1.72 2.20 -14.92
N LEU A 171 -2.10 2.28 -13.65
CA LEU A 171 -3.47 2.10 -13.19
C LEU A 171 -4.24 3.41 -13.26
N GLU A 172 -5.54 3.35 -13.04
CA GLU A 172 -6.34 4.57 -12.84
C GLU A 172 -6.03 5.22 -11.49
N PRO A 173 -6.24 6.55 -11.35
CA PRO A 173 -6.15 7.21 -10.07
C PRO A 173 -7.05 6.58 -9.01
N LEU A 174 -6.54 6.53 -7.77
CA LEU A 174 -7.30 6.04 -6.63
C LEU A 174 -8.26 7.14 -6.15
N GLY A 175 -9.56 6.89 -6.29
CA GLY A 175 -10.58 7.84 -5.86
C GLY A 175 -10.45 9.19 -6.60
N ALA A 176 -10.34 10.29 -5.85
CA ALA A 176 -10.22 11.64 -6.40
C ALA A 176 -8.76 12.10 -6.60
N SER A 177 -7.79 11.21 -6.38
CA SER A 177 -6.37 11.50 -6.60
C SER A 177 -6.13 12.00 -8.03
N ASP A 178 -5.20 12.93 -8.17
CA ASP A 178 -4.57 13.35 -9.42
C ASP A 178 -3.40 12.42 -9.80
N HIS A 179 -2.80 11.72 -8.85
CA HIS A 179 -1.80 10.67 -9.11
C HIS A 179 -2.45 9.36 -9.54
N ILE A 180 -1.87 8.72 -10.55
CA ILE A 180 -2.21 7.37 -11.00
C ILE A 180 -1.60 6.33 -10.07
N GLY A 181 -2.20 5.14 -10.00
CA GLY A 181 -1.52 3.99 -9.39
C GLY A 181 -0.47 3.40 -10.33
N ILE A 182 0.64 2.91 -9.76
CA ILE A 182 1.63 2.10 -10.47
C ILE A 182 1.63 0.69 -9.87
N SER A 183 1.60 -0.32 -10.72
CA SER A 183 1.80 -1.72 -10.33
C SER A 183 2.99 -2.26 -11.11
N ALA A 184 3.94 -2.88 -10.43
CA ALA A 184 5.12 -3.42 -11.06
C ALA A 184 5.45 -4.82 -10.54
N ASP A 185 5.92 -5.69 -11.44
CA ASP A 185 6.49 -6.99 -11.09
C ASP A 185 7.99 -6.82 -10.86
N PHE A 186 8.42 -7.07 -9.62
CA PHE A 186 9.81 -6.96 -9.18
C PHE A 186 10.47 -8.35 -9.12
N LEU A 187 11.63 -8.52 -9.75
CA LEU A 187 12.39 -9.76 -9.72
C LEU A 187 13.08 -9.97 -8.38
N PHE A 188 12.40 -10.68 -7.50
CA PHE A 188 12.94 -11.09 -6.21
C PHE A 188 12.26 -12.36 -5.73
N THR A 189 13.05 -13.27 -5.14
CA THR A 189 12.54 -14.50 -4.55
C THR A 189 12.49 -14.35 -3.04
N PRO A 190 11.36 -13.96 -2.42
CA PRO A 190 11.27 -13.78 -0.99
C PRO A 190 11.44 -15.11 -0.24
N SER A 191 12.15 -15.09 0.89
CA SER A 191 12.08 -16.22 1.82
C SER A 191 10.72 -16.16 2.50
N SER A 192 9.87 -17.11 2.13
CA SER A 192 8.60 -17.30 2.81
C SER A 192 8.80 -18.44 3.80
N PRO A 193 8.67 -18.21 5.13
CA PRO A 193 8.52 -19.33 6.03
C PRO A 193 7.27 -20.13 5.61
N PRO A 194 7.25 -21.47 5.74
CA PRO A 194 6.05 -22.24 5.50
C PRO A 194 4.98 -21.83 6.51
N MET A 195 4.11 -20.91 6.11
CA MET A 195 3.06 -20.43 6.99
C MET A 195 1.87 -21.38 6.84
N ASN A 196 1.76 -22.32 7.77
CA ASN A 196 0.51 -23.02 8.01
C ASN A 196 -0.50 -21.98 8.50
N LYS A 197 -1.21 -21.32 7.57
CA LYS A 197 -2.32 -20.43 7.96
C LYS A 197 -3.38 -21.30 8.61
N THR A 198 -3.48 -21.24 9.93
CA THR A 198 -4.61 -21.75 10.68
C THR A 198 -5.64 -20.64 10.76
N THR A 199 -6.82 -20.87 10.20
CA THR A 199 -7.98 -19.99 10.41
C THR A 199 -9.02 -20.75 11.23
N PRO A 200 -9.79 -20.08 12.10
CA PRO A 200 -10.91 -20.71 12.78
C PRO A 200 -11.86 -21.33 11.75
N ASN A 201 -12.26 -22.57 11.97
CA ASN A 201 -13.20 -23.29 11.13
C ASN A 201 -14.58 -23.25 11.78
N TYR A 202 -15.26 -22.11 11.62
CA TYR A 202 -16.59 -21.89 12.17
C TYR A 202 -17.60 -22.97 11.75
N ASN A 203 -17.45 -23.58 10.56
CA ASN A 203 -18.30 -24.69 10.13
C ASN A 203 -18.22 -25.95 11.01
N ARG A 204 -17.14 -26.14 11.77
CA ARG A 204 -16.93 -27.27 12.70
C ARG A 204 -16.84 -26.82 14.15
N GLY A 205 -17.26 -25.59 14.46
CA GLY A 205 -17.28 -25.05 15.81
C GLY A 205 -18.26 -25.77 16.72
N ASP A 206 -17.88 -25.97 17.98
CA ASP A 206 -18.81 -26.38 19.03
C ASP A 206 -19.54 -25.15 19.58
N TYR A 207 -20.65 -24.81 18.93
CA TYR A 207 -21.45 -23.63 19.27
C TYR A 207 -22.25 -23.77 20.56
N GLU A 208 -22.46 -24.99 21.06
CA GLU A 208 -23.14 -25.20 22.33
C GLU A 208 -22.20 -24.83 23.48
N SER A 209 -20.99 -25.38 23.48
CA SER A 209 -19.96 -25.02 24.47
C SER A 209 -19.55 -23.56 24.35
N LEU A 210 -19.43 -23.01 23.14
CA LEU A 210 -19.13 -21.58 22.93
C LEU A 210 -20.21 -20.69 23.56
N ARG A 211 -21.50 -21.06 23.41
CA ARG A 211 -22.61 -20.29 23.98
C ARG A 211 -22.58 -20.34 25.49
N ASN A 212 -22.33 -21.50 26.07
CA ASN A 212 -22.20 -21.67 27.53
C ASN A 212 -21.00 -20.89 28.09
N ALA A 213 -19.87 -20.86 27.36
CA ALA A 213 -18.69 -20.09 27.76
C ALA A 213 -18.93 -18.56 27.72
N LEU A 214 -19.87 -18.10 26.89
CA LEU A 214 -20.23 -16.69 26.75
C LEU A 214 -21.51 -16.30 27.51
N ASP A 215 -22.11 -17.24 28.25
CA ASP A 215 -23.24 -17.01 29.15
C ASP A 215 -22.77 -16.35 30.46
N ILE A 216 -22.17 -15.17 30.28
CA ILE A 216 -21.58 -14.36 31.34
C ILE A 216 -22.62 -13.31 31.74
N GLU A 217 -22.67 -12.96 33.04
CA GLU A 217 -23.52 -11.88 33.53
C GLU A 217 -22.94 -10.51 33.14
N TRP A 218 -23.03 -10.17 31.85
CA TRP A 218 -22.40 -8.98 31.25
C TRP A 218 -22.76 -7.67 31.94
N LYS A 219 -23.98 -7.55 32.47
CA LYS A 219 -24.39 -6.35 33.21
C LYS A 219 -23.55 -6.11 34.47
N ARG A 220 -23.11 -7.18 35.13
CA ARG A 220 -22.28 -7.13 36.32
C ARG A 220 -20.80 -6.93 35.95
N GLU A 221 -20.31 -7.71 34.99
CA GLU A 221 -18.91 -7.64 34.53
C GLU A 221 -18.55 -6.30 33.90
N LEU A 222 -19.51 -5.62 33.27
CA LEU A 222 -19.28 -4.34 32.58
C LEU A 222 -19.67 -3.13 33.45
N ALA A 223 -20.15 -3.34 34.68
CA ALA A 223 -20.62 -2.27 35.54
C ALA A 223 -19.48 -1.33 35.96
N GLY A 224 -19.69 -0.02 35.81
CA GLY A 224 -18.73 1.01 36.26
C GLY A 224 -17.50 1.20 35.37
N LEU A 225 -17.39 0.46 34.26
CA LEU A 225 -16.29 0.58 33.30
C LEU A 225 -16.52 1.68 32.28
N THR A 226 -15.44 2.14 31.66
CA THR A 226 -15.51 2.99 30.47
C THR A 226 -15.84 2.16 29.22
N ALA A 227 -16.33 2.82 28.15
CA ALA A 227 -16.65 2.14 26.90
C ALA A 227 -15.46 1.36 26.29
N GLN A 228 -14.23 1.88 26.47
CA GLN A 228 -13.02 1.21 25.97
C GLN A 228 -12.70 -0.04 26.79
N GLU A 229 -12.79 0.03 28.11
CA GLU A 229 -12.55 -1.12 29.00
C GLU A 229 -13.60 -2.21 28.77
N MET A 230 -14.87 -1.83 28.61
CA MET A 230 -15.93 -2.78 28.25
C MET A 230 -15.62 -3.51 26.94
N THR A 231 -15.20 -2.77 25.91
CA THR A 231 -14.87 -3.34 24.60
C THR A 231 -13.72 -4.34 24.73
N ASN A 232 -12.67 -4.00 25.48
CA ASN A 232 -11.52 -4.89 25.68
C ASN A 232 -11.92 -6.20 26.40
N ILE A 233 -12.79 -6.13 27.40
CA ILE A 233 -13.27 -7.32 28.14
C ILE A 233 -14.13 -8.21 27.24
N ILE A 234 -15.03 -7.61 26.46
CA ILE A 234 -15.88 -8.35 25.52
C ILE A 234 -15.01 -9.02 24.46
N GLU A 235 -14.09 -8.29 23.83
CA GLU A 235 -13.18 -8.83 22.83
C GLU A 235 -12.34 -9.99 23.37
N LYS A 236 -11.79 -9.83 24.58
CA LYS A 236 -11.00 -10.88 25.23
C LYS A 236 -11.82 -12.16 25.45
N ASN A 237 -12.96 -12.06 26.13
CA ASN A 237 -13.80 -13.24 26.43
C ASN A 237 -14.29 -13.94 25.16
N ILE A 238 -14.67 -13.18 24.13
CA ILE A 238 -15.06 -13.75 22.83
C ILE A 238 -13.86 -14.45 22.18
N THR A 239 -12.68 -13.83 22.18
CA THR A 239 -11.47 -14.42 21.59
C THR A 239 -11.08 -15.71 22.30
N ASP A 240 -11.05 -15.72 23.63
CA ASP A 240 -10.72 -16.88 24.46
C ASP A 240 -11.72 -18.03 24.22
N ALA A 241 -13.02 -17.72 24.16
CA ALA A 241 -14.05 -18.71 23.86
C ALA A 241 -13.89 -19.28 22.44
N VAL A 242 -13.60 -18.43 21.45
CA VAL A 242 -13.38 -18.85 20.06
C VAL A 242 -12.15 -19.74 19.95
N GLU A 243 -11.03 -19.39 20.58
CA GLU A 243 -9.81 -20.20 20.56
C GLU A 243 -10.02 -21.58 21.19
N LYS A 244 -10.84 -21.66 22.24
CA LYS A 244 -11.12 -22.91 22.95
C LYS A 244 -12.11 -23.82 22.23
N HIS A 245 -13.15 -23.25 21.59
CA HIS A 245 -14.30 -24.01 21.09
C HIS A 245 -14.45 -24.05 19.57
N ILE A 246 -13.68 -23.24 18.82
CA ILE A 246 -13.67 -23.27 17.36
C ILE A 246 -12.37 -23.92 16.87
N PRO A 247 -12.43 -25.12 16.26
CA PRO A 247 -11.23 -25.79 15.77
C PRO A 247 -10.62 -25.00 14.62
N THR A 248 -9.29 -25.09 14.46
CA THR A 248 -8.60 -24.41 13.36
C THR A 248 -8.48 -25.30 12.13
N ARG A 249 -8.55 -24.70 10.95
CA ARG A 249 -8.25 -25.36 9.67
C ARG A 249 -6.91 -24.87 9.15
N LYS A 250 -6.02 -25.82 8.83
CA LYS A 250 -4.78 -25.52 8.10
C LYS A 250 -5.12 -25.28 6.63
N HIS A 251 -4.78 -24.10 6.14
CA HIS A 251 -4.75 -23.80 4.72
C HIS A 251 -3.33 -24.04 4.21
N GLN A 252 -3.18 -24.97 3.26
CA GLN A 252 -2.06 -24.91 2.34
C GLN A 252 -2.38 -23.77 1.37
N THR A 253 -1.73 -22.63 1.53
CA THR A 253 -1.88 -21.52 0.59
C THR A 253 -1.23 -21.93 -0.73
N THR A 254 -2.02 -22.46 -1.67
CA THR A 254 -1.64 -22.39 -3.08
C THR A 254 -1.72 -20.93 -3.50
N SER A 255 -0.74 -20.48 -4.29
CA SER A 255 -0.57 -19.11 -4.76
C SER A 255 -1.78 -18.50 -5.50
N GLY A 256 -2.83 -19.28 -5.78
CA GLY A 256 -4.04 -18.85 -6.48
C GLY A 256 -5.21 -18.37 -5.61
N ASP A 257 -5.22 -18.56 -4.29
CA ASP A 257 -6.43 -18.34 -3.47
C ASP A 257 -6.82 -16.85 -3.29
N TYR A 258 -5.90 -15.94 -3.63
CA TYR A 258 -6.07 -14.49 -3.49
C TYR A 258 -6.61 -13.78 -4.74
N THR A 259 -6.87 -14.54 -5.81
CA THR A 259 -7.52 -14.03 -7.03
C THR A 259 -9.03 -13.91 -6.90
N ARG A 260 -9.60 -14.35 -5.77
CA ARG A 260 -11.05 -14.29 -5.54
C ARG A 260 -11.48 -12.86 -5.28
N LYS A 261 -12.47 -12.41 -6.05
CA LYS A 261 -13.14 -11.13 -5.82
C LYS A 261 -13.65 -11.09 -4.37
N PRO A 262 -13.64 -9.93 -3.71
CA PRO A 262 -14.20 -9.81 -2.38
C PRO A 262 -15.64 -10.33 -2.33
N LEU A 263 -16.05 -10.98 -1.25
CA LEU A 263 -17.38 -11.59 -1.13
C LEU A 263 -18.53 -10.58 -1.33
N TRP A 264 -18.33 -9.35 -0.89
CA TRP A 264 -19.27 -8.25 -1.08
C TRP A 264 -19.37 -7.76 -2.54
N MET A 265 -18.42 -8.12 -3.41
CA MET A 265 -18.34 -7.55 -4.76
C MET A 265 -19.36 -8.21 -5.70
N THR A 266 -20.43 -7.49 -5.99
CA THR A 266 -21.44 -7.91 -6.96
C THR A 266 -20.93 -7.82 -8.41
N ARG A 267 -21.58 -8.56 -9.33
CA ARG A 267 -21.31 -8.49 -10.77
C ARG A 267 -21.40 -7.06 -11.31
N THR A 268 -22.41 -6.30 -10.86
CA THR A 268 -22.63 -4.90 -11.25
C THR A 268 -21.50 -3.98 -10.78
N ALA A 269 -21.06 -4.11 -9.52
CA ALA A 269 -19.94 -3.33 -8.98
C ALA A 269 -18.63 -3.63 -9.73
N TYR A 270 -18.40 -4.91 -10.05
CA TYR A 270 -17.26 -5.34 -10.85
C TYR A 270 -17.29 -4.75 -12.27
N GLN A 271 -18.42 -4.83 -12.97
CA GLN A 271 -18.56 -4.30 -14.33
C GLN A 271 -18.35 -2.78 -14.38
N LYS A 272 -18.90 -2.03 -13.42
CA LYS A 272 -18.67 -0.58 -13.32
C LYS A 272 -17.19 -0.24 -13.04
N THR A 273 -16.52 -1.03 -12.21
CA THR A 273 -15.08 -0.88 -11.96
C THR A 273 -14.25 -1.15 -13.22
N LYS A 274 -14.60 -2.19 -13.99
CA LYS A 274 -13.97 -2.48 -15.28
C LYS A 274 -14.20 -1.36 -16.30
N ARG A 275 -15.43 -0.84 -16.40
CA ARG A 275 -15.77 0.29 -17.28
C ARG A 275 -14.96 1.54 -16.94
N LYS A 276 -14.86 1.87 -15.64
CA LYS A 276 -14.01 2.97 -15.14
C LYS A 276 -12.57 2.83 -15.64
N ARG A 277 -11.96 1.64 -15.50
CA ARG A 277 -10.59 1.38 -15.96
C ARG A 277 -10.44 1.53 -17.47
N ASN A 278 -11.37 0.99 -18.25
CA ASN A 278 -11.32 1.08 -19.71
C ASN A 278 -11.42 2.54 -20.21
N LEU A 279 -12.28 3.35 -19.60
CA LEU A 279 -12.41 4.77 -19.95
C LEU A 279 -11.17 5.57 -19.57
N TRP A 280 -10.49 5.21 -18.47
CA TRP A 280 -9.21 5.79 -18.13
C TRP A 280 -8.15 5.49 -19.19
N ILE A 281 -8.02 4.23 -19.62
CA ILE A 281 -7.10 3.82 -20.68
C ILE A 281 -7.41 4.57 -21.99
N ARG A 282 -8.69 4.71 -22.33
CA ARG A 282 -9.12 5.49 -23.49
C ARG A 282 -8.66 6.95 -23.39
N TYR A 283 -8.92 7.60 -22.26
CA TYR A 283 -8.46 8.97 -22.02
C TYR A 283 -6.93 9.09 -22.09
N LEU A 284 -6.17 8.12 -21.59
CA LEU A 284 -4.70 8.13 -21.72
C LEU A 284 -4.23 8.11 -23.19
N ASN A 285 -5.01 7.50 -24.08
CA ASN A 285 -4.70 7.44 -25.51
C ASN A 285 -5.18 8.68 -26.27
N THR A 286 -6.38 9.19 -25.98
CA THR A 286 -6.99 10.30 -26.73
C THR A 286 -6.60 11.67 -26.17
N LYS A 287 -6.36 11.76 -24.86
CA LYS A 287 -6.19 13.00 -24.08
C LYS A 287 -7.36 13.99 -24.26
N ASP A 288 -8.51 13.50 -24.69
CA ASP A 288 -9.68 14.33 -24.97
C ASP A 288 -10.47 14.64 -23.69
N ASN A 289 -10.98 15.86 -23.59
CA ASN A 289 -11.75 16.29 -22.43
C ASN A 289 -13.08 15.55 -22.33
N SER A 290 -13.73 15.21 -23.45
CA SER A 290 -14.99 14.42 -23.41
C SER A 290 -14.76 13.03 -22.81
N ASP A 291 -13.66 12.37 -23.21
CA ASP A 291 -13.27 11.08 -22.64
C ASP A 291 -12.93 11.19 -21.14
N TYR A 292 -12.31 12.28 -20.70
CA TYR A 292 -12.07 12.56 -19.29
C TYR A 292 -13.37 12.73 -18.50
N GLN A 293 -14.35 13.48 -19.03
CA GLN A 293 -15.67 13.64 -18.39
C GLN A 293 -16.42 12.31 -18.28
N GLN A 294 -16.34 11.46 -19.32
CA GLN A 294 -16.90 10.11 -19.28
C GLN A 294 -16.24 9.25 -18.20
N TYR A 295 -14.91 9.33 -18.06
CA TYR A 295 -14.18 8.67 -16.98
C TYR A 295 -14.67 9.14 -15.59
N ILE A 296 -14.81 10.44 -15.37
CA ILE A 296 -15.30 11.00 -14.09
C ILE A 296 -16.68 10.44 -13.74
N LYS A 297 -17.60 10.40 -14.71
CA LYS A 297 -18.93 9.83 -14.51
C LYS A 297 -18.85 8.36 -14.12
N ALA A 298 -18.08 7.56 -14.86
CA ALA A 298 -17.89 6.14 -14.57
C ALA A 298 -17.19 5.88 -13.22
N ARG A 299 -16.26 6.76 -12.80
CA ARG A 299 -15.59 6.72 -11.51
C ARG A 299 -16.58 6.89 -10.36
N ASN A 300 -17.46 7.88 -10.46
CA ASN A 300 -18.47 8.15 -9.43
C ASN A 300 -19.47 6.98 -9.37
N GLU A 301 -19.93 6.50 -10.53
CA GLU A 301 -20.80 5.31 -10.61
C GLU A 301 -20.18 4.05 -9.97
N ALA A 302 -18.90 3.78 -10.26
CA ALA A 302 -18.18 2.65 -9.67
C ALA A 302 -18.02 2.83 -8.15
N THR A 303 -17.76 4.05 -7.69
CA THR A 303 -17.67 4.38 -6.25
C THR A 303 -18.98 4.10 -5.54
N HIS A 304 -20.09 4.60 -6.08
CA HIS A 304 -21.42 4.36 -5.51
C HIS A 304 -21.80 2.88 -5.52
N ALA A 305 -21.54 2.17 -6.62
CA ALA A 305 -21.85 0.75 -6.72
C ALA A 305 -21.04 -0.10 -5.73
N ASN A 306 -19.75 0.19 -5.54
CA ASN A 306 -18.92 -0.51 -4.55
C ASN A 306 -19.37 -0.21 -3.12
N ARG A 307 -19.68 1.04 -2.80
CA ARG A 307 -20.21 1.42 -1.47
C ARG A 307 -21.55 0.75 -1.18
N ARG A 308 -22.46 0.73 -2.15
CA ARG A 308 -23.75 0.03 -2.02
C ARG A 308 -23.55 -1.46 -1.82
N ALA A 309 -22.75 -2.10 -2.67
CA ALA A 309 -22.49 -3.55 -2.58
C ALA A 309 -21.90 -3.96 -1.22
N ARG A 310 -20.99 -3.16 -0.66
CA ARG A 310 -20.48 -3.37 0.71
C ARG A 310 -21.57 -3.24 1.77
N ARG A 311 -22.33 -2.14 1.73
CA ARG A 311 -23.41 -1.89 2.69
C ARG A 311 -24.47 -2.99 2.64
N ASP A 312 -24.89 -3.39 1.44
CA ASP A 312 -25.91 -4.42 1.26
C ASP A 312 -25.41 -5.76 1.78
N PHE A 313 -24.13 -6.09 1.56
CA PHE A 313 -23.50 -7.28 2.11
C PHE A 313 -23.42 -7.25 3.64
N GLU A 314 -22.96 -6.14 4.23
CA GLU A 314 -22.91 -5.94 5.69
C GLU A 314 -24.30 -6.00 6.32
N SER A 315 -25.30 -5.35 5.70
CA SER A 315 -26.70 -5.36 6.15
C SER A 315 -27.30 -6.77 6.08
N LYS A 316 -27.00 -7.51 5.01
CA LYS A 316 -27.43 -8.90 4.86
C LYS A 316 -26.85 -9.76 5.99
N ILE A 317 -25.54 -9.64 6.25
CA ILE A 317 -24.90 -10.34 7.37
C ILE A 317 -25.56 -9.98 8.69
N ALA A 318 -25.80 -8.70 8.96
CA ALA A 318 -26.43 -8.25 10.20
C ALA A 318 -27.83 -8.85 10.39
N GLN A 319 -28.64 -8.91 9.32
CA GLN A 319 -29.98 -9.49 9.35
C GLN A 319 -29.95 -11.01 9.54
N GLU A 320 -29.08 -11.71 8.81
CA GLU A 320 -28.98 -13.17 8.84
C GLU A 320 -28.25 -13.70 10.09
N SER A 321 -27.46 -12.87 10.77
CA SER A 321 -26.70 -13.24 11.97
C SER A 321 -27.53 -13.86 13.09
N ARG A 322 -28.81 -13.48 13.20
CA ARG A 322 -29.73 -13.99 14.22
C ARG A 322 -30.23 -15.40 13.93
N HIS A 323 -30.24 -15.84 12.67
CA HIS A 323 -30.94 -17.06 12.24
C HIS A 323 -30.03 -18.03 11.48
N ASN A 324 -28.86 -17.57 11.02
CA ASN A 324 -27.90 -18.37 10.29
C ASN A 324 -26.49 -18.16 10.85
N THR A 325 -26.08 -19.09 11.72
CA THR A 325 -24.75 -19.15 12.36
C THR A 325 -23.61 -19.54 11.40
N LYS A 326 -23.88 -19.70 10.09
CA LYS A 326 -22.89 -20.10 9.08
C LYS A 326 -22.76 -19.11 7.92
N THR A 327 -23.38 -17.93 8.03
CA THR A 327 -23.26 -16.87 7.01
C THR A 327 -21.86 -16.21 7.02
N PHE A 328 -21.06 -16.50 8.05
CA PHE A 328 -19.76 -15.90 8.35
C PHE A 328 -18.61 -16.58 7.58
#